data_AF-A7RQZ7-F1
#
_entry.id   AF-A7RQZ7-F1
#
_cell.length_a   1.000
_cell.length_b   1.000
_cell.length_c   1.000
_cell.angle_alpha   90.00
_cell.angle_beta   90.00
_cell.angle_gamma   90.00
#
_symmetry.space_group_name_H-M   'P 1'
#
loop_
_entity.id
_entity.type
_entity.pdbx_description
1 polymer ?
#
loop_
_entity_poly.entity_id
_entity_poly.type
_entity_poly.pdbx_seq_one_letter_code
_entity_poly.pdbx_strand_id
1 'polypeptide(L)'
;DVNECYQDNGKCEQGCINTYGSFHCGCWRGYKVNPSNASKCLEHPQCKAMCINTIGSYKCACHPGFRLTSQNECIDVDECQNNNGGCEQNCVNIPGSYRCNCNLGFTLHFNGRNCT
;
A
#
# COMPACT_ATOMS: atom_id res chain seq x y z
N ASP A 1 9.66 6.24 37.22
CA ASP A 1 9.23 5.38 36.11
C ASP A 1 10.46 4.77 35.48
N VAL A 2 10.49 3.45 35.31
CA VAL A 2 11.59 2.76 34.64
C VAL A 2 11.17 2.62 33.18
N ASN A 3 12.04 2.92 32.22
CA ASN A 3 11.69 2.72 30.82
C ASN A 3 11.97 1.27 30.40
N GLU A 4 10.93 0.44 30.35
CA GLU A 4 11.04 -0.98 30.00
C GLU A 4 11.42 -1.20 28.52
N CYS A 5 11.24 -0.19 27.66
CA CYS A 5 11.58 -0.29 26.23
C CYS A 5 13.09 -0.37 25.95
N TYR A 6 13.94 -0.01 26.90
CA TYR A 6 15.39 -0.17 26.76
C TYR A 6 15.87 -1.62 26.93
N GLN A 7 15.02 -2.50 27.46
CA GLN A 7 15.31 -3.92 27.64
C GLN A 7 14.58 -4.72 26.57
N ASP A 8 15.30 -5.18 25.55
CA ASP A 8 14.77 -6.04 24.48
C ASP A 8 13.44 -5.52 23.88
N ASN A 9 13.35 -4.20 23.67
CA ASN A 9 12.14 -3.53 23.17
C ASN A 9 10.88 -3.86 24.00
N GLY A 10 10.99 -4.03 25.33
CA GLY A 10 9.88 -4.46 26.17
C GLY A 10 9.31 -5.84 25.82
N LYS A 11 10.08 -6.69 25.11
CA LYS A 11 9.63 -7.95 24.49
C LYS A 11 8.51 -7.76 23.46
N CYS A 12 8.37 -6.56 22.91
CA CYS A 12 7.43 -6.25 21.84
C CYS A 12 8.01 -6.68 20.48
N GLU A 13 7.17 -7.27 19.62
CA GLU A 13 7.58 -7.68 18.28
C GLU A 13 8.02 -6.49 17.40
N GLN A 14 7.35 -5.34 17.54
CA GLN A 14 7.55 -4.18 16.67
C GLN A 14 7.98 -2.95 17.48
N GLY A 15 7.04 -2.21 18.07
CA GLY A 15 7.33 -1.02 18.85
C GLY A 15 7.00 -1.19 20.33
N CYS A 16 7.80 -0.57 21.20
CA CYS A 16 7.50 -0.40 22.62
C CYS A 16 7.24 1.07 22.95
N ILE A 17 6.21 1.32 23.77
CA ILE A 17 5.80 2.65 24.21
C ILE A 17 5.81 2.66 25.74
N ASN A 18 6.75 3.41 26.31
CA ASN A 18 6.86 3.59 27.76
C ASN A 18 5.77 4.52 28.28
N THR A 19 5.16 4.17 29.40
CA THR A 19 4.10 4.96 30.04
C THR A 19 4.39 5.11 31.53
N TYR A 20 3.77 6.07 32.20
CA TYR A 20 4.04 6.26 33.62
C TYR A 20 3.51 5.07 34.45
N GLY A 21 4.42 4.26 34.98
CA GLY A 21 4.16 3.08 35.80
C GLY A 21 4.01 1.76 35.02
N SER A 22 4.17 1.76 33.69
CA SER A 22 4.06 0.56 32.85
C SER A 22 4.58 0.83 31.42
N PHE A 23 4.47 -0.14 30.53
CA PHE A 23 4.67 0.04 29.10
C PHE A 23 3.63 -0.75 28.31
N HIS A 24 3.50 -0.48 27.01
CA HIS A 24 2.71 -1.30 26.11
C HIS A 24 3.37 -1.42 24.73
N CYS A 25 3.02 -2.49 24.02
CA CYS A 25 3.50 -2.72 22.68
C CYS A 25 2.62 -2.02 21.65
N GLY A 26 3.26 -1.38 20.68
CA GLY A 26 2.65 -0.80 19.49
C GLY A 26 3.09 -1.58 18.24
N CYS A 27 2.26 -1.53 17.21
CA CYS A 27 2.58 -2.12 15.91
C CYS A 27 2.84 -1.03 14.86
N TRP A 28 3.69 -1.34 13.89
CA TRP A 28 3.93 -0.56 12.70
C TRP A 28 2.68 -0.44 11.82
N ARG A 29 2.73 0.46 10.84
CA ARG A 29 1.60 0.73 9.94
C ARG A 29 1.16 -0.54 9.22
N GLY A 30 -0.15 -0.78 9.19
CA GLY A 30 -0.72 -1.99 8.58
C GLY A 30 -0.81 -3.21 9.50
N TYR A 31 -0.47 -3.06 10.79
CA TYR A 31 -0.56 -4.13 11.78
C TYR A 31 -1.41 -3.70 12.97
N LYS A 32 -2.06 -4.67 13.62
CA LYS A 32 -2.80 -4.49 14.87
C LYS A 32 -2.22 -5.41 15.94
N VAL A 33 -2.27 -4.98 17.19
CA VAL A 33 -1.88 -5.81 18.32
C VAL A 33 -2.76 -7.07 18.35
N ASN A 34 -2.14 -8.23 18.56
CA ASN A 34 -2.86 -9.49 18.67
C ASN A 34 -3.67 -9.49 19.98
N PRO A 35 -5.00 -9.67 19.94
CA PRO A 35 -5.84 -9.64 21.13
C PRO A 35 -5.55 -10.76 22.14
N SER A 36 -4.95 -11.87 21.68
CA SER A 36 -4.54 -12.99 22.54
C SER A 36 -3.09 -12.86 23.03
N ASN A 37 -2.27 -12.00 22.41
CA ASN A 37 -0.89 -11.77 22.80
C ASN A 37 -0.48 -10.33 22.47
N ALA A 38 -0.56 -9.43 23.45
CA ALA A 38 -0.32 -8.01 23.23
C ALA A 38 1.11 -7.67 22.75
N SER A 39 2.06 -8.59 22.89
CA SER A 39 3.42 -8.44 22.38
C SER A 39 3.57 -8.75 20.90
N LYS A 40 2.56 -9.36 20.26
CA LYS A 40 2.57 -9.77 18.87
C LYS A 40 1.71 -8.87 17.99
N CYS A 41 2.10 -8.73 16.74
CA CYS A 41 1.41 -7.93 15.74
C CYS A 41 0.80 -8.85 14.68
N LEU A 42 -0.51 -8.66 14.43
CA LEU A 42 -1.22 -9.30 13.33
C LEU A 42 -1.27 -8.33 12.16
N GLU A 43 -1.01 -8.82 10.94
CA GLU A 43 -1.34 -8.07 9.73
C GLU A 43 -2.82 -7.63 9.80
N HIS A 44 -3.08 -6.39 9.44
CA HIS A 44 -4.43 -5.84 9.53
C HIS A 44 -5.32 -6.58 8.51
N PRO A 45 -6.27 -7.42 8.94
CA PRO A 45 -6.95 -8.35 8.04
C PRO A 45 -7.94 -7.68 7.08
N GLN A 46 -8.15 -6.36 7.21
CA GLN A 46 -9.13 -5.61 6.43
C GLN A 46 -8.53 -4.74 5.32
N CYS A 47 -7.21 -4.52 5.30
CA CYS A 47 -6.56 -3.79 4.20
C CYS A 47 -5.61 -4.75 3.47
N LYS A 48 -6.04 -5.34 2.35
CA LYS A 48 -5.18 -6.20 1.52
C LYS A 48 -4.02 -5.45 0.81
N ALA A 49 -3.97 -4.12 0.90
CA ALA A 49 -2.96 -3.28 0.23
C ALA A 49 -2.28 -2.26 1.16
N MET A 50 -2.82 -1.04 1.29
CA MET A 50 -2.21 0.02 2.11
C MET A 50 -3.18 0.52 3.18
N CYS A 51 -2.68 0.76 4.38
CA CYS A 51 -3.45 1.38 5.47
C CYS A 51 -2.95 2.81 5.69
N ILE A 52 -3.83 3.79 5.53
CA ILE A 52 -3.57 5.22 5.70
C ILE A 52 -4.23 5.68 6.99
N ASN A 53 -3.44 6.09 7.97
CA ASN A 53 -3.98 6.65 9.22
C ASN A 53 -4.58 8.04 8.97
N THR A 54 -5.70 8.30 9.62
CA THR A 54 -6.32 9.62 9.72
C THR A 54 -6.43 10.04 11.18
N ILE A 55 -6.64 11.32 11.47
CA ILE A 55 -6.80 11.78 12.86
C ILE A 55 -8.00 11.03 13.48
N GLY A 56 -7.73 10.20 14.49
CA GLY A 56 -8.73 9.39 15.19
C GLY A 56 -9.27 8.16 14.44
N SER A 57 -8.72 7.79 13.27
CA SER A 57 -9.20 6.62 12.49
C SER A 57 -8.15 6.10 11.48
N TYR A 58 -8.52 5.19 10.59
CA TYR A 58 -7.71 4.72 9.48
C TYR A 58 -8.58 4.46 8.24
N LYS A 59 -7.95 4.46 7.06
CA LYS A 59 -8.58 4.18 5.77
C LYS A 59 -7.73 3.17 5.01
N CYS A 60 -8.35 2.19 4.36
CA CYS A 60 -7.65 1.35 3.41
C CYS A 60 -7.53 2.09 2.07
N ALA A 61 -6.38 1.98 1.42
CA ALA A 61 -6.12 2.44 0.07
C ALA A 61 -5.37 1.36 -0.70
N CYS A 62 -5.39 1.47 -2.02
CA CYS A 62 -4.60 0.62 -2.90
C CYS A 62 -3.30 1.32 -3.29
N HIS A 63 -2.33 0.53 -3.78
CA HIS A 63 -1.13 1.09 -4.41
C HIS A 63 -1.52 2.00 -5.59
N PRO A 64 -0.66 2.95 -5.99
CA PRO A 64 -0.88 3.74 -7.21
C PRO A 64 -1.16 2.83 -8.41
N GLY A 65 -2.11 3.22 -9.27
CA GLY A 65 -2.57 2.41 -10.40
C GLY A 65 -3.63 1.36 -10.04
N PHE A 66 -4.04 1.25 -8.77
CA PHE A 66 -5.09 0.31 -8.34
C PHE A 66 -6.26 1.05 -7.69
N ARG A 67 -7.46 0.49 -7.81
CA ARG A 67 -8.68 1.00 -7.17
C ARG A 67 -9.24 -0.01 -6.17
N LEU A 68 -9.79 0.51 -5.07
CA LEU A 68 -10.43 -0.29 -4.04
C LEU A 68 -11.85 -0.65 -4.48
N THR A 69 -12.20 -1.93 -4.47
CA THR A 69 -13.55 -2.42 -4.72
C THR A 69 -14.42 -2.37 -3.46
N SER A 70 -15.74 -2.55 -3.63
CA SER A 70 -16.66 -2.68 -2.49
C SER A 70 -16.38 -3.93 -1.63
N GLN A 71 -15.61 -4.89 -2.14
CA GLN A 71 -15.15 -6.08 -1.41
C GLN A 71 -13.79 -5.89 -0.73
N ASN A 72 -13.28 -4.66 -0.62
CA ASN A 72 -11.95 -4.34 -0.09
C ASN A 72 -10.79 -5.03 -0.83
N GLU A 73 -10.96 -5.24 -2.14
CA GLU A 73 -9.91 -5.77 -3.00
C GLU A 73 -9.31 -4.65 -3.83
N CYS A 74 -8.00 -4.76 -4.10
CA CYS A 74 -7.31 -3.83 -4.99
C CYS A 74 -7.23 -4.46 -6.36
N ILE A 75 -7.95 -3.87 -7.29
CA ILE A 75 -7.92 -4.26 -8.69
C ILE A 75 -7.21 -3.19 -9.49
N ASP A 76 -6.47 -3.64 -10.47
CA ASP A 76 -5.75 -2.80 -11.41
C ASP A 76 -6.71 -1.85 -12.13
N VAL A 77 -6.29 -0.59 -12.29
CA VAL A 77 -7.01 0.39 -13.08
C VAL A 77 -6.52 0.27 -14.50
N ASP A 78 -7.37 -0.21 -15.39
CA ASP A 78 -7.03 -0.24 -16.82
C ASP A 78 -7.09 1.17 -17.42
N GLU A 79 -5.94 1.85 -17.48
CA GLU A 79 -5.88 3.19 -18.06
C GLU A 79 -6.11 3.20 -19.58
N CYS A 80 -5.97 2.05 -20.26
CA CYS A 80 -6.24 1.93 -21.69
C CYS A 80 -7.72 2.10 -22.02
N GLN A 81 -8.63 1.80 -21.07
CA GLN A 81 -10.07 2.04 -21.25
C GLN A 81 -10.42 3.52 -21.37
N ASN A 82 -9.54 4.41 -20.91
CA ASN A 82 -9.76 5.85 -20.97
C ASN A 82 -8.83 6.49 -22.01
N ASN A 83 -9.39 6.91 -23.15
CA ASN A 83 -8.66 7.58 -24.23
C ASN A 83 -7.38 6.82 -24.66
N ASN A 84 -7.41 5.49 -24.68
CA ASN A 84 -6.28 4.63 -25.03
C ASN A 84 -5.01 4.91 -24.18
N GLY A 85 -5.17 5.30 -22.90
CA GLY A 85 -4.05 5.74 -22.06
C GLY A 85 -3.31 6.99 -22.59
N GLY A 86 -3.85 7.68 -23.60
CA GLY A 86 -3.16 8.73 -24.34
C GLY A 86 -2.05 8.21 -25.27
N CYS A 87 -2.05 6.92 -25.61
CA CYS A 87 -1.17 6.33 -26.61
C CYS A 87 -1.64 6.68 -28.02
N GLU A 88 -0.70 6.97 -28.92
CA GLU A 88 -1.01 7.24 -30.33
C GLU A 88 -1.58 6.01 -31.05
N GLN A 89 -1.02 4.83 -30.77
CA GLN A 89 -1.37 3.59 -31.47
C GLN A 89 -1.96 2.57 -30.49
N ASN A 90 -1.12 1.76 -29.83
CA ASN A 90 -1.61 0.69 -28.97
C ASN A 90 -1.32 1.00 -27.50
N CYS A 91 -2.31 0.84 -26.64
CA CYS A 91 -2.13 0.83 -25.19
C CYS A 91 -2.13 -0.61 -24.68
N VAL A 92 -1.20 -0.92 -23.77
CA VAL A 92 -1.11 -2.21 -23.08
C VAL A 92 -1.18 -1.97 -21.59
N ASN A 93 -2.28 -2.42 -20.99
CA ASN A 93 -2.48 -2.36 -19.56
C ASN A 93 -1.55 -3.33 -18.84
N ILE A 94 -0.94 -2.92 -17.73
CA ILE A 94 -0.04 -3.73 -16.90
C ILE A 94 -0.36 -3.51 -15.42
N PRO A 95 -0.18 -4.48 -14.52
CA PRO A 95 -0.52 -4.27 -13.12
C PRO A 95 0.18 -3.02 -12.51
N GLY A 96 -0.63 -2.03 -12.12
CA GLY A 96 -0.23 -0.76 -11.54
C GLY A 96 0.10 0.35 -12.54
N SER A 97 0.00 0.12 -13.85
CA SER A 97 0.29 1.13 -14.89
C SER A 97 -0.17 0.72 -16.29
N TYR A 98 0.32 1.42 -17.30
CA TYR A 98 0.13 1.06 -18.71
C TYR A 98 1.37 1.47 -19.50
N ARG A 99 1.49 0.94 -20.71
CA ARG A 99 2.52 1.38 -21.66
C ARG A 99 1.96 1.47 -23.06
N CYS A 100 2.51 2.40 -23.84
CA CYS A 100 2.20 2.52 -25.25
C CYS A 100 3.12 1.62 -26.07
N ASN A 101 2.57 1.01 -27.12
CA ASN A 101 3.30 0.22 -28.09
C ASN A 101 2.99 0.68 -29.51
N CYS A 102 4.01 0.65 -30.36
CA CYS A 102 3.89 1.05 -31.75
C CYS A 102 3.66 -0.17 -32.66
N ASN A 103 2.96 0.06 -33.75
CA ASN A 103 2.77 -0.89 -34.83
C ASN A 103 4.11 -1.20 -35.50
N LEU A 104 4.16 -2.33 -36.21
CA LEU A 104 5.37 -2.75 -36.94
C LEU A 104 5.84 -1.63 -37.89
N GLY A 105 7.13 -1.31 -37.82
CA GLY A 105 7.75 -0.25 -38.62
C GLY A 105 7.81 1.12 -37.96
N PHE A 106 7.23 1.28 -36.76
CA PHE A 106 7.29 2.51 -35.96
C PHE A 106 8.07 2.29 -34.67
N THR A 107 8.63 3.38 -34.15
CA THR A 107 9.40 3.42 -32.90
C THR A 107 8.71 4.30 -31.88
N LEU A 108 8.74 3.89 -30.60
CA LEU A 108 8.15 4.66 -29.52
C LEU A 108 9.00 5.90 -29.25
N HIS A 109 8.38 7.06 -29.39
CA HIS A 109 8.98 8.36 -29.13
C HIS A 109 9.32 8.53 -27.64
N PHE A 110 10.25 9.45 -27.30
CA PHE A 110 10.75 9.65 -25.92
C PHE A 110 9.66 10.10 -24.92
N ASN A 111 8.54 10.62 -25.41
CA ASN A 111 7.39 10.95 -24.57
C ASN A 111 6.61 9.71 -24.10
N GLY A 112 6.99 8.52 -24.56
CA GLY A 112 6.38 7.25 -24.20
C GLY A 112 4.96 7.06 -24.72
N ARG A 113 4.51 7.88 -25.68
CA ARG A 113 3.12 7.93 -26.16
C ARG A 113 2.99 7.95 -27.68
N ASN A 114 3.85 8.69 -28.36
CA ASN A 114 3.80 8.84 -29.81
C ASN A 114 4.67 7.79 -30.51
N CYS A 115 4.37 7.52 -31.77
CA CYS A 115 5.05 6.57 -32.62
C CYS A 115 5.61 7.27 -33.86
N THR A 116 6.90 7.06 -34.15
CA THR A 116 7.61 7.67 -35.29
C THR A 116 8.27 6.65 -36.18
#